data_AF-A0A4Q0I4Y0-F1
#
_entry.id   AF-A0A4Q0I4Y0-F1
#
_cell.length_a   1.000
_cell.length_b   1.000
_cell.length_c   1.000
_cell.angle_alpha   90.00
_cell.angle_beta   90.00
_cell.angle_gamma   90.00
#
_symmetry.space_group_name_H-M   'P 1'
#
loop_
_entity.id
_entity.type
_entity.pdbx_description
1 polymer ?
#
loop_
_entity_poly.entity_id
_entity_poly.type
_entity_poly.pdbx_seq_one_letter_code
_entity_poly.pdbx_strand_id
1 'polypeptide(L)'
;MKKRIALLTVVLSIAMVVFGGAMTAYAGHQCSTTVLIGDVDLDGSIDSLDLALLYAEINNTQPFTNQLQYIAADVNYDGAVTMLDAYLIRDYILRAISSFPAGATYTVYYGDVNGDQLVTEEDLRIVKDYILLKTTLTFRQYVAADVDGDGLVDSLDASYINSYVKGKRDHFPVCP
;
A
#
# COMPACT_ATOMS: atom_id res chain seq x y z
N MET A 1 -48.21 -15.29 20.14
CA MET A 1 -46.96 -16.09 20.14
C MET A 1 -46.46 -16.22 18.70
N LYS A 2 -45.43 -15.46 18.30
CA LYS A 2 -44.56 -15.73 17.14
C LYS A 2 -43.21 -15.04 17.44
N LYS A 3 -42.13 -15.78 17.19
CA LYS A 3 -40.81 -15.67 17.82
C LYS A 3 -39.96 -14.52 17.25
N ARG A 4 -39.10 -13.96 18.11
CA ARG A 4 -38.00 -13.02 17.83
C ARG A 4 -36.92 -13.70 16.98
N ILE A 5 -36.30 -12.99 16.03
CA ILE A 5 -34.90 -13.21 15.63
C ILE A 5 -34.28 -11.84 15.29
N ALA A 6 -33.29 -11.44 16.09
CA ALA A 6 -32.38 -10.34 15.80
C ALA A 6 -31.30 -10.85 14.84
N LEU A 7 -30.94 -10.07 13.82
CA LEU A 7 -29.80 -10.37 12.94
C LEU A 7 -28.66 -9.41 13.30
N LEU A 8 -27.67 -9.94 14.02
CA LEU A 8 -26.38 -9.33 14.27
C LEU A 8 -25.41 -9.97 13.26
N THR A 9 -24.91 -9.23 12.28
CA THR A 9 -23.85 -9.72 11.40
C THR A 9 -22.61 -8.87 11.58
N VAL A 10 -21.78 -9.33 12.51
CA VAL A 10 -20.34 -9.03 12.55
C VAL A 10 -19.72 -9.80 11.38
N VAL A 11 -19.13 -9.08 10.42
CA VAL A 11 -18.31 -9.70 9.36
C VAL A 11 -16.87 -9.66 9.85
N LEU A 12 -16.45 -10.75 10.51
CA LEU A 12 -15.04 -11.03 10.76
C LEU A 12 -14.66 -12.16 9.80
N SER A 13 -14.06 -11.79 8.67
CA SER A 13 -13.58 -12.74 7.67
C SER A 13 -12.26 -13.36 8.13
N ILE A 14 -12.33 -14.44 8.92
CA ILE A 14 -11.20 -15.34 9.19
C ILE A 14 -11.33 -16.54 8.25
N ALA A 15 -10.39 -16.68 7.30
CA ALA A 15 -10.27 -17.89 6.50
C ALA A 15 -9.64 -19.00 7.38
N MET A 16 -10.47 -19.94 7.84
CA MET A 16 -10.03 -21.06 8.68
C MET A 16 -9.72 -22.28 7.80
N VAL A 17 -8.43 -22.54 7.52
CA VAL A 17 -7.98 -23.83 6.98
C VAL A 17 -7.53 -24.70 8.15
N VAL A 18 -8.25 -25.79 8.38
CA VAL A 18 -7.99 -26.72 9.49
C VAL A 18 -7.01 -27.80 9.03
N PHE A 19 -5.76 -27.74 9.50
CA PHE A 19 -4.86 -28.89 9.57
C PHE A 19 -4.12 -28.87 10.92
N GLY A 20 -4.12 -30.03 11.59
CA GLY A 20 -3.78 -30.21 13.01
C GLY A 20 -2.31 -30.07 13.40
N GLY A 21 -1.72 -28.91 13.18
CA GLY A 21 -0.54 -28.41 13.88
C GLY A 21 -0.87 -26.99 14.36
N ALA A 22 -0.31 -26.57 15.50
CA ALA A 22 -0.60 -25.30 16.18
C ALA A 22 -1.10 -24.19 15.23
N MET A 23 -2.39 -23.88 15.32
CA MET A 23 -3.02 -22.78 14.59
C MET A 23 -2.45 -21.48 15.15
N THR A 24 -1.32 -21.01 14.63
CA THR A 24 -1.08 -19.57 14.63
C THR A 24 -2.02 -19.01 13.58
N ALA A 25 -3.24 -18.67 14.00
CA ALA A 25 -4.02 -17.71 13.27
C ALA A 25 -3.16 -16.44 13.24
N TYR A 26 -2.46 -16.21 12.13
CA TYR A 26 -1.87 -14.91 11.87
C TYR A 26 -3.06 -13.98 11.72
N ALA A 27 -3.45 -13.32 12.81
CA ALA A 27 -4.28 -12.13 12.70
C ALA A 27 -3.48 -11.20 11.80
N GLY A 28 -3.90 -11.07 10.53
CA GLY A 28 -3.16 -10.28 9.54
C GLY A 28 -2.87 -8.91 10.10
N HIS A 29 -1.68 -8.38 9.83
CA HIS A 29 -1.31 -7.04 10.24
C HIS A 29 -2.35 -6.04 9.67
N GLN A 30 -3.07 -5.33 10.54
CA GLN A 30 -4.24 -4.52 10.14
C GLN A 30 -3.86 -3.09 9.73
N CYS A 31 -2.61 -2.67 9.93
CA CYS A 31 -2.17 -1.33 9.53
C CYS A 31 -1.85 -1.34 8.04
N SER A 32 -2.76 -0.75 7.26
CA SER A 32 -2.67 -0.73 5.81
C SER A 32 -3.30 0.53 5.25
N THR A 33 -2.88 0.90 4.04
CA THR A 33 -3.52 1.92 3.22
C THR A 33 -3.88 1.33 1.86
N THR A 34 -5.02 1.74 1.31
CA THR A 34 -5.47 1.29 -0.01
C THR A 34 -5.53 2.45 -0.97
N VAL A 35 -4.87 2.30 -2.10
CA VAL A 35 -4.77 3.29 -3.17
C VAL A 35 -5.68 2.86 -4.32
N LEU A 36 -6.48 3.80 -4.85
CA LEU A 36 -7.22 3.62 -6.08
C LEU A 36 -6.26 3.78 -7.27
N ILE A 37 -6.14 2.76 -8.11
CA ILE A 37 -5.25 2.81 -9.28
C ILE A 37 -5.85 3.75 -10.31
N GLY A 38 -5.03 4.69 -10.80
CA GLY A 38 -5.40 5.75 -11.74
C GLY A 38 -5.84 7.08 -11.10
N ASP A 39 -6.09 7.10 -9.79
CA ASP A 39 -6.43 8.30 -8.99
C ASP A 39 -5.13 8.92 -8.46
N VAL A 40 -4.46 9.67 -9.32
CA VAL A 40 -3.10 10.20 -9.13
C VAL A 40 -3.10 11.42 -8.20
N ASP A 41 -4.18 12.20 -8.17
CA ASP A 41 -4.33 13.31 -7.23
C ASP A 41 -4.92 12.91 -5.86
N LEU A 42 -5.33 11.64 -5.73
CA LEU A 42 -5.82 10.99 -4.51
C LEU A 42 -7.14 11.59 -3.99
N ASP A 43 -7.99 12.08 -4.90
CA ASP A 43 -9.27 12.69 -4.57
C ASP A 43 -10.45 11.69 -4.52
N GLY A 44 -10.21 10.44 -4.93
CA GLY A 44 -11.19 9.35 -4.98
C GLY A 44 -11.87 9.16 -6.34
N SER A 45 -11.50 9.94 -7.36
CA SER A 45 -12.01 9.86 -8.73
C SER A 45 -10.88 9.52 -9.70
N ILE A 46 -11.22 9.04 -10.90
CA ILE A 46 -10.27 8.85 -11.99
C ILE A 46 -10.75 9.71 -13.15
N ASP A 47 -10.14 10.88 -13.33
CA ASP A 47 -10.53 11.88 -14.31
C ASP A 47 -9.35 12.64 -14.96
N SER A 48 -9.65 13.72 -15.68
CA SER A 48 -8.66 14.48 -16.42
C SER A 48 -7.60 15.18 -15.55
N LEU A 49 -7.88 15.41 -14.27
CA LEU A 49 -6.93 16.00 -13.33
C LEU A 49 -5.78 15.03 -13.03
N ASP A 50 -6.08 13.74 -12.85
CA ASP A 50 -5.07 12.68 -12.69
C ASP A 50 -4.12 12.62 -13.87
N LEU A 51 -4.71 12.64 -15.07
CA LEU A 51 -3.94 12.61 -16.32
C LEU A 51 -3.05 13.86 -16.44
N ALA A 52 -3.56 15.05 -16.08
CA ALA A 52 -2.80 16.28 -16.12
C ALA A 52 -1.63 16.27 -15.13
N LEU A 53 -1.87 15.79 -13.91
CA LEU A 53 -0.86 15.68 -12.86
C LEU A 53 0.23 14.66 -13.24
N LEU A 54 -0.17 13.51 -13.79
CA LEU A 54 0.76 12.50 -14.31
C LEU A 54 1.62 13.04 -15.46
N TYR A 55 1.04 13.79 -16.40
CA TYR A 55 1.82 14.45 -17.44
C TYR A 55 2.82 15.45 -16.86
N ALA A 56 2.44 16.19 -15.82
CA ALA A 56 3.30 17.18 -15.20
C ALA A 56 4.50 16.54 -14.48
N GLU A 57 4.29 15.38 -13.82
CA GLU A 57 5.33 14.54 -13.24
C GLU A 57 6.30 14.01 -14.30
N ILE A 58 5.78 13.36 -15.36
CA ILE A 58 6.61 12.75 -16.41
C ILE A 58 7.49 13.80 -17.10
N ASN A 59 6.99 15.04 -17.24
CA ASN A 59 7.74 16.16 -17.82
C ASN A 59 8.62 16.91 -16.79
N ASN A 60 8.68 16.45 -15.53
CA ASN A 60 9.42 17.06 -14.43
C ASN A 60 9.04 18.53 -14.16
N THR A 61 7.79 18.89 -14.42
CA THR A 61 7.26 20.25 -14.19
C THR A 61 6.57 20.39 -12.84
N GLN A 62 6.02 19.29 -12.34
CA GLN A 62 5.39 19.21 -11.02
C GLN A 62 5.65 17.82 -10.44
N PRO A 63 6.69 17.67 -9.60
CA PRO A 63 6.95 16.44 -8.89
C PRO A 63 5.77 16.02 -8.01
N PHE A 64 5.50 14.72 -7.91
CA PHE A 64 4.59 14.20 -6.88
C PHE A 64 5.10 14.53 -5.49
N THR A 65 4.17 14.83 -4.59
CA THR A 65 4.44 15.22 -3.20
C THR A 65 4.13 14.11 -2.20
N ASN A 66 3.42 13.06 -2.64
CA ASN A 66 3.03 11.94 -1.82
C ASN A 66 3.38 10.63 -2.55
N GLN A 67 4.01 9.70 -1.84
CA GLN A 67 4.47 8.44 -2.43
C GLN A 67 3.32 7.55 -2.94
N LEU A 68 2.11 7.70 -2.38
CA LEU A 68 0.90 7.02 -2.86
C LEU A 68 0.54 7.40 -4.30
N GLN A 69 0.92 8.59 -4.77
CA GLN A 69 0.68 9.03 -6.14
C GLN A 69 1.45 8.18 -7.15
N TYR A 70 2.67 7.74 -6.81
CA TYR A 70 3.43 6.80 -7.63
C TYR A 70 2.75 5.43 -7.73
N ILE A 71 2.11 4.98 -6.65
CA ILE A 71 1.32 3.73 -6.65
C ILE A 71 0.09 3.88 -7.55
N ALA A 72 -0.64 4.98 -7.41
CA ALA A 72 -1.82 5.25 -8.22
C ALA A 72 -1.47 5.40 -9.72
N ALA A 73 -0.33 6.02 -10.02
CA ALA A 73 0.12 6.29 -11.38
C ALA A 73 0.67 5.07 -12.12
N ASP A 74 1.25 4.08 -11.45
CA ASP A 74 1.71 2.82 -12.06
C ASP A 74 0.51 1.89 -12.32
N VAL A 75 -0.27 2.23 -13.35
CA VAL A 75 -1.52 1.55 -13.69
C VAL A 75 -1.30 0.24 -14.44
N ASN A 76 -0.08 -0.04 -14.88
CA ASN A 76 0.26 -1.30 -15.54
C ASN A 76 1.04 -2.30 -14.64
N TYR A 77 1.45 -1.87 -13.44
CA TYR A 77 2.22 -2.64 -12.47
C TYR A 77 3.62 -3.05 -12.95
N ASP A 78 4.26 -2.23 -13.78
CA ASP A 78 5.62 -2.49 -14.25
C ASP A 78 6.70 -1.89 -13.34
N GLY A 79 6.29 -1.11 -12.34
CA GLY A 79 7.18 -0.49 -11.36
C GLY A 79 7.80 0.82 -11.83
N ALA A 80 7.37 1.37 -12.96
CA ALA A 80 7.77 2.68 -13.47
C ALA A 80 6.53 3.55 -13.74
N VAL A 81 6.67 4.86 -13.54
CA VAL A 81 5.65 5.84 -13.93
C VAL A 81 6.07 6.45 -15.25
N THR A 82 5.34 6.12 -16.33
CA THR A 82 5.75 6.43 -17.70
C THR A 82 4.61 6.98 -18.55
N MET A 83 4.93 7.34 -19.79
CA MET A 83 3.92 7.75 -20.77
C MET A 83 2.91 6.64 -21.10
N LEU A 84 3.28 5.37 -20.92
CA LEU A 84 2.36 4.25 -21.13
C LEU A 84 1.21 4.31 -20.12
N ASP A 85 1.50 4.65 -18.87
CA ASP A 85 0.50 4.83 -17.81
C ASP A 85 -0.45 5.98 -18.14
N ALA A 86 0.08 7.10 -18.63
CA ALA A 86 -0.73 8.23 -19.07
C ALA A 86 -1.69 7.84 -20.21
N TYR A 87 -1.24 7.01 -21.16
CA TYR A 87 -2.12 6.49 -22.22
C TYR A 87 -3.20 5.57 -21.68
N LEU A 88 -2.89 4.73 -20.70
CA LEU A 88 -3.87 3.85 -20.07
C LEU A 88 -4.92 4.65 -19.28
N ILE A 89 -4.51 5.64 -18.48
CA ILE A 89 -5.44 6.54 -17.77
C ILE A 89 -6.34 7.29 -18.76
N ARG A 90 -5.77 7.85 -19.83
CA ARG A 90 -6.55 8.47 -20.91
C ARG A 90 -7.59 7.50 -21.49
N ASP A 91 -7.17 6.28 -21.82
CA ASP A 91 -8.05 5.28 -22.43
C ASP A 91 -9.16 4.85 -21.47
N TYR A 92 -8.90 4.82 -20.16
CA TYR A 92 -9.90 4.57 -19.12
C TYR A 92 -10.93 5.69 -19.06
N ILE A 93 -10.49 6.97 -19.01
CA ILE A 93 -11.37 8.14 -19.01
C ILE A 93 -12.25 8.19 -20.27
N LEU A 94 -11.68 7.84 -21.42
CA LEU A 94 -12.38 7.75 -22.71
C LEU A 94 -13.22 6.48 -22.88
N ARG A 95 -13.23 5.59 -21.88
CA ARG A 95 -13.95 4.30 -21.88
C ARG A 95 -13.52 3.35 -23.01
N ALA A 96 -12.29 3.49 -23.50
CA ALA A 96 -11.66 2.55 -24.42
C ALA A 96 -11.21 1.28 -23.69
N ILE A 97 -10.88 1.40 -22.40
CA ILE A 97 -10.72 0.29 -21.46
C ILE A 97 -11.66 0.48 -20.27
N SER A 98 -12.04 -0.61 -19.60
CA SER A 98 -12.88 -0.60 -18.40
C SER A 98 -12.12 -0.93 -17.11
N SER A 99 -10.84 -1.25 -17.21
CA SER A 99 -9.99 -1.65 -16.08
C SER A 99 -8.52 -1.51 -16.44
N PHE A 100 -7.69 -1.16 -15.46
CA PHE A 100 -6.24 -1.14 -15.61
C PHE A 100 -5.61 -2.53 -15.46
N PRO A 101 -4.45 -2.80 -16.11
CA PRO A 101 -3.72 -4.04 -15.90
C PRO A 101 -3.29 -4.28 -14.44
N ALA A 102 -2.97 -3.23 -13.69
CA ALA A 102 -2.62 -3.32 -12.26
C ALA A 102 -3.82 -3.66 -11.35
N GLY A 103 -5.04 -3.72 -11.90
CA GLY A 103 -6.27 -3.88 -11.12
C GLY A 103 -6.88 -2.54 -10.69
N ALA A 104 -7.91 -2.61 -9.85
CA ALA A 104 -8.63 -1.41 -9.40
C ALA A 104 -7.95 -0.72 -8.22
N THR A 105 -7.37 -1.48 -7.30
CA THR A 105 -6.80 -0.95 -6.06
C THR A 105 -5.52 -1.69 -5.71
N TYR A 106 -4.62 -1.00 -5.01
CA TYR A 106 -3.43 -1.60 -4.40
C TYR A 106 -3.42 -1.34 -2.90
N THR A 107 -3.21 -2.38 -2.09
CA THR A 107 -3.11 -2.27 -0.63
C THR A 107 -1.66 -2.40 -0.21
N VAL A 108 -1.17 -1.38 0.52
CA VAL A 108 0.12 -1.41 1.19
C VAL A 108 -0.11 -1.80 2.64
N TYR A 109 0.64 -2.79 3.13
CA TYR A 109 0.70 -3.13 4.55
C TYR A 109 1.94 -2.47 5.15
N TYR A 110 1.75 -1.60 6.14
CA TYR A 110 2.88 -0.93 6.77
C TYR A 110 3.76 -1.95 7.51
N GLY A 111 5.07 -1.76 7.47
CA GLY A 111 6.09 -2.66 8.00
C GLY A 111 6.35 -3.93 7.19
N ASP A 112 5.49 -4.32 6.24
CA ASP A 112 5.70 -5.45 5.31
C ASP A 112 6.39 -4.93 4.04
N VAL A 113 7.71 -4.86 4.10
CA VAL A 113 8.54 -4.21 3.08
C VAL A 113 8.94 -5.21 1.99
N ASN A 114 8.89 -6.51 2.26
CA ASN A 114 9.14 -7.54 1.25
C ASN A 114 7.85 -8.03 0.55
N GLY A 115 6.67 -7.69 1.05
CA GLY A 115 5.36 -8.05 0.48
C GLY A 115 4.93 -9.48 0.78
N ASP A 116 5.48 -10.12 1.83
CA ASP A 116 5.15 -11.49 2.23
C ASP A 116 3.99 -11.59 3.25
N GLN A 117 3.38 -10.45 3.58
CA GLN A 117 2.26 -10.28 4.52
C GLN A 117 2.63 -10.47 5.99
N LEU A 118 3.91 -10.56 6.32
CA LEU A 118 4.42 -10.63 7.68
C LEU A 118 5.39 -9.46 7.92
N VAL A 119 5.31 -8.87 9.12
CA VAL A 119 6.31 -7.90 9.56
C VAL A 119 7.36 -8.64 10.38
N THR A 120 8.56 -8.79 9.82
CA THR A 120 9.61 -9.64 10.36
C THR A 120 10.96 -8.92 10.46
N GLU A 121 11.99 -9.63 10.95
CA GLU A 121 13.36 -9.11 10.98
C GLU A 121 13.92 -8.88 9.56
N GLU A 122 13.35 -9.53 8.54
CA GLU A 122 13.76 -9.34 7.14
C GLU A 122 13.32 -7.97 6.62
N ASP A 123 12.11 -7.51 6.95
CA ASP A 123 11.63 -6.16 6.61
C ASP A 123 12.50 -5.10 7.28
N LEU A 124 12.81 -5.30 8.57
CA LEU A 124 13.74 -4.45 9.30
C LEU A 124 15.13 -4.41 8.63
N ARG A 125 15.61 -5.54 8.09
CA ARG A 125 16.88 -5.59 7.37
C ARG A 125 16.82 -4.77 6.09
N ILE A 126 15.74 -4.86 5.31
CA ILE A 126 15.55 -4.07 4.08
C ILE A 126 15.57 -2.58 4.40
N VAL A 127 14.83 -2.13 5.43
CA VAL A 127 14.82 -0.72 5.84
C VAL A 127 16.20 -0.25 6.30
N LYS A 128 16.91 -1.05 7.11
CA LYS A 128 18.30 -0.72 7.53
C LYS A 128 19.25 -0.64 6.35
N ASP A 129 19.16 -1.56 5.40
CA ASP A 129 20.03 -1.56 4.22
C ASP A 129 19.74 -0.35 3.31
N TYR A 130 18.48 0.10 3.23
CA TYR A 130 18.11 1.35 2.57
C TYR A 130 18.73 2.57 3.27
N ILE A 131 18.59 2.70 4.58
CA ILE A 131 19.16 3.80 5.38
C ILE A 131 20.69 3.84 5.26
N LEU A 132 21.33 2.67 5.17
CA LEU A 132 22.78 2.54 4.97
C LEU A 132 23.22 2.66 3.50
N LEU A 133 22.31 3.03 2.59
CA LEU A 133 22.54 3.22 1.16
C LEU A 133 23.08 1.98 0.44
N LYS A 134 22.76 0.79 0.94
CA LYS A 134 23.13 -0.50 0.31
C LYS A 134 22.10 -0.98 -0.70
N THR A 135 20.87 -0.47 -0.62
CA THR A 135 19.78 -0.75 -1.55
C THR A 135 18.94 0.50 -1.76
N THR A 136 18.14 0.49 -2.82
CA THR A 136 17.02 1.41 -3.03
C THR A 136 15.71 0.71 -2.72
N LEU A 137 14.68 1.46 -2.33
CA LEU A 137 13.31 0.95 -2.21
C LEU A 137 12.52 1.28 -3.48
N THR A 138 11.63 0.38 -3.89
CA THR A 138 10.54 0.76 -4.80
C THR A 138 9.58 1.69 -4.08
N PHE A 139 8.73 2.42 -4.80
CA PHE A 139 7.76 3.31 -4.16
C PHE A 139 6.76 2.56 -3.25
N ARG A 140 6.40 1.31 -3.57
CA ARG A 140 5.55 0.47 -2.71
C ARG A 140 6.25 0.10 -1.40
N GLN A 141 7.52 -0.27 -1.50
CA GLN A 141 8.35 -0.57 -0.33
C GLN A 141 8.63 0.66 0.51
N TYR A 142 8.77 1.83 -0.12
CA TYR A 142 8.94 3.09 0.57
C TYR A 142 7.72 3.41 1.43
N VAL A 143 6.51 3.33 0.87
CA VAL A 143 5.26 3.51 1.64
C VAL A 143 5.13 2.46 2.75
N ALA A 144 5.48 1.21 2.48
CA ALA A 144 5.44 0.17 3.52
C ALA A 144 6.44 0.45 4.66
N ALA A 145 7.60 1.03 4.34
CA ALA A 145 8.66 1.30 5.30
C ALA A 145 8.43 2.55 6.15
N ASP A 146 7.73 3.56 5.64
CA ASP A 146 7.33 4.79 6.36
C ASP A 146 6.18 4.46 7.32
N VAL A 147 6.53 3.91 8.49
CA VAL A 147 5.57 3.38 9.46
C VAL A 147 5.09 4.43 10.46
N ASP A 148 5.68 5.63 10.45
CA ASP A 148 5.17 6.75 11.23
C ASP A 148 4.43 7.81 10.41
N GLY A 149 4.51 7.73 9.08
CA GLY A 149 3.73 8.52 8.15
C GLY A 149 4.24 9.95 7.98
N ASP A 150 5.52 10.20 8.28
CA ASP A 150 6.13 11.52 8.15
C ASP A 150 6.62 11.82 6.71
N GLY A 151 6.56 10.83 5.82
CA GLY A 151 6.97 10.93 4.43
C GLY A 151 8.46 10.65 4.19
N LEU A 152 9.20 10.26 5.23
CA LEU A 152 10.59 9.82 5.17
C LEU A 152 10.68 8.33 5.55
N VAL A 153 11.77 7.69 5.13
CA VAL A 153 12.12 6.34 5.62
C VAL A 153 13.47 6.46 6.31
N ASP A 154 13.47 6.45 7.64
CA ASP A 154 14.66 6.71 8.42
C ASP A 154 14.83 5.79 9.66
N SER A 155 15.76 6.15 10.54
CA SER A 155 16.08 5.36 11.74
C SER A 155 14.90 5.19 12.71
N LEU A 156 13.93 6.09 12.67
CA LEU A 156 12.74 6.06 13.50
C LEU A 156 11.79 4.94 13.03
N ASP A 157 11.58 4.80 11.72
CA ASP A 157 10.85 3.66 11.14
C ASP A 157 11.48 2.32 11.51
N ALA A 158 12.81 2.23 11.33
CA ALA A 158 13.55 1.03 11.70
C ALA A 158 13.39 0.71 13.20
N SER A 159 13.31 1.72 14.07
CA SER A 159 13.06 1.56 15.50
C SER A 159 11.64 1.06 15.80
N TYR A 160 10.64 1.58 15.09
CA TYR A 160 9.24 1.14 15.24
C TYR A 160 9.03 -0.29 14.73
N ILE A 161 9.53 -0.63 13.54
CA ILE A 161 9.51 -2.00 13.00
C ILE A 161 10.20 -2.97 13.96
N ASN A 162 11.40 -2.63 14.44
CA ASN A 162 12.12 -3.44 15.42
C ASN A 162 11.34 -3.64 16.74
N SER A 163 10.61 -2.61 17.20
CA SER A 163 9.78 -2.71 18.39
C SER A 163 8.57 -3.60 18.18
N TYR A 164 7.95 -3.54 16.99
CA TYR A 164 6.86 -4.42 16.59
C TYR A 164 7.32 -5.88 16.50
N VAL A 165 8.42 -6.17 15.78
CA VAL A 165 9.00 -7.51 15.66
C VAL A 165 9.36 -8.11 17.01
N LYS A 166 9.78 -7.28 17.97
CA LYS A 166 10.10 -7.70 19.35
C LYS A 166 8.88 -7.82 20.27
N GLY A 167 7.67 -7.56 19.78
CA GLY A 167 6.44 -7.57 20.57
C GLY A 167 6.40 -6.50 21.66
N LYS A 168 7.18 -5.43 21.53
CA LYS A 168 7.17 -4.27 22.45
C LYS A 168 6.11 -3.24 22.09
N ARG A 169 5.55 -3.36 20.89
CA ARG A 169 4.52 -2.52 20.28
C ARG A 169 3.62 -3.43 19.44
N ASP A 170 2.34 -3.13 19.40
CA ASP A 170 1.29 -3.90 18.72
C ASP A 170 0.71 -3.19 17.49
N HIS A 171 1.00 -1.91 17.28
CA HIS A 171 0.53 -1.09 16.16
C HIS A 171 1.62 -0.10 15.71
N PHE A 172 1.58 0.42 14.48
CA PHE A 172 2.51 1.47 14.02
C PHE A 172 1.94 2.88 14.26
N PRO A 173 2.77 3.92 14.43
CA PRO A 173 2.25 5.28 14.63
C PRO A 173 1.34 5.79 13.50
N VAL A 174 1.55 5.36 12.25
CA VAL A 174 0.66 5.70 11.12
C VAL A 174 -0.74 5.07 11.26
N CYS A 175 -0.91 4.05 12.11
CA CYS A 175 -2.20 3.43 12.43
C CYS A 175 -2.36 3.25 13.95
N PRO A 176 -2.78 4.30 14.69
CA PRO A 176 -2.95 4.28 16.14
C PRO A 176 -4.17 3.49 16.64
#